data_AF-A0A353GLL5-F1
#
_entry.id   AF-A0A353GLL5-F1
#
_cell.length_a   1.000
_cell.length_b   1.000
_cell.length_c   1.000
_cell.angle_alpha   90.00
_cell.angle_beta   90.00
_cell.angle_gamma   90.00
#
_symmetry.space_group_name_H-M   'P 1'
#
loop_
_entity.id
_entity.type
_entity.pdbx_description
1 polymer ?
#
loop_
_entity_poly.entity_id
_entity_poly.type
_entity_poly.pdbx_seq_one_letter_code
_entity_poly.pdbx_strand_id
1 'polypeptide(L)'
;PGFLEQAKREWVEKAEYDEKNKVITIVDRATTCNCPAVQKTAMPGAYCQCSLGWQKYAYSTIVGKPVDVVVVESILRGGKRCAFKITI
;
A
#
# COMPACT_ATOMS: atom_id res chain seq x y z
N PRO A 1 -22.78 8.15 0.37
CA PRO A 1 -21.38 8.09 0.83
C PRO A 1 -20.40 8.15 -0.35
N GLY A 2 -19.36 8.98 -0.25
CA GLY A 2 -18.34 9.13 -1.30
C GLY A 2 -17.28 8.03 -1.26
N PHE A 3 -16.59 7.82 -2.38
CA PHE A 3 -15.56 6.78 -2.53
C PHE A 3 -14.51 6.80 -1.42
N LEU A 4 -13.98 7.98 -1.05
CA LEU A 4 -12.94 8.11 -0.03
C LEU A 4 -13.42 7.68 1.36
N GLU A 5 -14.67 8.00 1.71
CA GLU A 5 -15.24 7.60 3.00
C GLU A 5 -15.50 6.10 3.06
N GLN A 6 -15.90 5.49 1.94
CA GLN A 6 -15.97 4.04 1.85
C GLN A 6 -14.58 3.39 1.95
N ALA A 7 -13.58 3.93 1.25
CA ALA A 7 -12.22 3.41 1.28
C ALA A 7 -11.61 3.47 2.69
N LYS A 8 -11.80 4.56 3.44
CA LYS A 8 -11.34 4.67 4.84
C LYS A 8 -12.04 3.66 5.76
N ARG A 9 -13.33 3.39 5.52
CA ARG A 9 -14.10 2.42 6.30
C ARG A 9 -13.61 1.00 6.06
N GLU A 10 -13.35 0.63 4.80
CA GLU A 10 -13.16 -0.76 4.41
C GLU A 10 -11.69 -1.17 4.25
N TRP A 11 -10.82 -0.31 3.72
CA TRP A 11 -9.49 -0.71 3.25
C TRP A 11 -8.34 0.11 3.84
N VAL A 12 -8.52 1.41 4.01
CA VAL A 12 -7.45 2.35 4.36
C VAL A 12 -7.59 2.78 5.81
N GLU A 13 -6.61 2.46 6.64
CA GLU A 13 -6.54 2.99 8.00
C GLU A 13 -6.05 4.45 7.97
N LYS A 14 -5.05 4.73 7.13
CA LYS A 14 -4.40 6.03 7.06
C LYS A 14 -3.99 6.36 5.62
N ALA A 15 -4.29 7.57 5.18
CA ALA A 15 -3.78 8.14 3.93
C ALA A 15 -3.43 9.61 4.16
N GLU A 16 -2.14 9.94 4.11
CA GLU A 16 -1.62 11.29 4.34
C GLU A 16 -0.75 11.74 3.18
N TYR A 17 -0.77 13.04 2.90
CA TYR A 17 0.12 13.68 1.94
C TYR A 17 0.93 14.77 2.63
N ASP A 18 2.26 14.61 2.61
CA ASP A 18 3.22 15.63 3.01
C ASP A 18 3.55 16.48 1.78
N GLU A 19 2.96 17.66 1.71
CA GLU A 19 3.13 18.57 0.58
C GLU A 19 4.57 19.11 0.47
N LYS A 20 5.29 19.26 1.59
CA LYS A 20 6.64 19.80 1.62
C LYS A 20 7.62 18.80 1.02
N ASN A 21 7.49 17.53 1.39
CA ASN A 21 8.38 16.46 0.95
C ASN A 21 7.85 15.69 -0.28
N LYS A 22 6.62 16.00 -0.73
CA LYS A 22 5.93 15.30 -1.84
C LYS A 22 5.80 13.80 -1.59
N VAL A 23 5.46 13.42 -0.35
CA VAL A 23 5.34 12.02 0.07
C VAL A 23 3.90 11.69 0.43
N ILE A 24 3.35 10.64 -0.17
CA ILE A 24 2.09 10.02 0.25
C ILE A 24 2.41 8.81 1.14
N THR A 25 1.77 8.72 2.30
CA THR A 25 1.82 7.55 3.18
C THR A 25 0.47 6.87 3.20
N ILE A 26 0.44 5.58 2.86
CA ILE A 26 -0.76 4.74 2.91
C ILE A 26 -0.54 3.61 3.90
N VAL A 27 -1.51 3.39 4.78
CA VAL A 27 -1.56 2.26 5.72
C VAL A 27 -2.88 1.53 5.56
N ASP A 28 -2.79 0.24 5.30
CA ASP A 28 -3.95 -0.64 5.14
C ASP A 28 -4.57 -0.98 6.49
N ARG A 29 -5.90 -1.12 6.52
CA ARG A 29 -6.70 -1.49 7.70
C ARG A 29 -6.67 -2.99 8.00
N ALA A 30 -6.21 -3.82 7.06
CA ALA A 30 -6.19 -5.27 7.23
C ALA A 30 -5.32 -5.69 8.44
N THR A 31 -5.81 -6.62 9.26
CA THR A 31 -5.06 -7.23 10.38
C THR A 31 -4.38 -8.53 9.99
N THR A 32 -4.71 -9.08 8.82
CA THR A 32 -4.17 -10.32 8.27
C THR A 32 -3.78 -10.11 6.81
N CYS A 33 -2.86 -10.94 6.30
CA CYS A 33 -2.47 -10.85 4.89
C CYS A 33 -3.62 -11.33 4.00
N ASN A 34 -4.23 -10.40 3.26
CA ASN A 34 -5.37 -10.65 2.38
C ASN A 34 -4.97 -10.94 0.93
N CYS A 35 -3.66 -11.02 0.63
CA CYS A 35 -3.19 -11.30 -0.72
C CYS A 35 -3.64 -12.70 -1.15
N PRO A 36 -4.39 -12.85 -2.27
CA PRO A 36 -4.94 -14.14 -2.68
C PRO A 36 -3.89 -15.24 -2.87
N ALA A 37 -2.68 -14.86 -3.30
CA ALA A 37 -1.58 -15.80 -3.51
C ALA A 37 -1.03 -16.37 -2.18
N VAL A 38 -0.98 -15.55 -1.13
CA VAL A 38 -0.52 -15.96 0.22
C VAL A 38 -1.55 -16.84 0.90
N GLN A 39 -2.84 -16.61 0.64
CA GLN A 39 -3.91 -17.44 1.18
C GLN A 39 -3.96 -18.85 0.58
N LYS A 40 -3.46 -19.02 -0.64
CA LYS A 40 -3.44 -20.31 -1.35
C LYS A 40 -2.23 -21.17 -0.98
N THR A 41 -1.09 -20.55 -0.71
CA THR A 41 0.15 -21.26 -0.39
C THR A 41 1.12 -20.36 0.37
N ALA A 42 2.04 -20.97 1.11
CA ALA A 42 3.11 -20.25 1.78
C ALA A 42 3.98 -19.51 0.75
N MET A 43 4.19 -18.22 0.98
CA MET A 43 4.94 -17.34 0.09
C MET A 43 6.12 -16.71 0.85
N PRO A 44 7.28 -16.53 0.21
CA PRO A 44 8.39 -15.82 0.83
C PRO A 44 8.04 -14.34 1.04
N GLY A 45 8.64 -13.69 2.04
CA GLY A 45 8.43 -12.26 2.30
C GLY A 45 8.76 -11.35 1.11
N ALA A 46 9.64 -11.79 0.20
CA ALA A 46 9.94 -11.11 -1.06
C ALA A 46 8.71 -10.96 -1.98
N TYR A 47 7.68 -11.79 -1.82
CA TYR A 47 6.44 -11.69 -2.59
C TYR A 47 5.72 -10.35 -2.40
N CYS A 48 5.91 -9.67 -1.27
CA CYS A 48 5.36 -8.33 -1.06
C CYS A 48 5.86 -7.28 -2.07
N GLN A 49 6.91 -7.55 -2.86
CA GLN A 49 7.29 -6.66 -3.96
C GLN A 49 6.22 -6.57 -5.06
N CYS A 50 5.28 -7.52 -5.11
CA CYS A 50 4.10 -7.42 -5.97
C CYS A 50 3.25 -6.18 -5.64
N SER A 51 3.01 -5.90 -4.35
CA SER A 51 2.25 -4.70 -3.96
C SER A 51 3.05 -3.42 -4.20
N LEU A 52 4.37 -3.43 -4.09
CA LEU A 52 5.21 -2.30 -4.54
C LEU A 52 4.95 -1.98 -6.01
N GLY A 53 5.00 -2.99 -6.88
CA GLY A 53 4.75 -2.82 -8.31
C GLY A 53 3.37 -2.25 -8.60
N TRP A 54 2.33 -2.76 -7.93
CA TRP A 54 0.98 -2.25 -8.03
C TRP A 54 0.88 -0.77 -7.63
N GLN A 55 1.42 -0.41 -6.46
CA GLN A 55 1.39 0.97 -5.96
C GLN A 55 2.15 1.90 -6.91
N LYS A 56 3.32 1.48 -7.40
CA LYS A 56 4.12 2.28 -8.35
C LYS A 56 3.37 2.53 -9.64
N TYR A 57 2.72 1.51 -10.20
CA TYR A 57 1.90 1.65 -11.40
C TYR A 57 0.69 2.58 -11.18
N ALA A 58 -0.09 2.32 -10.12
CA ALA A 58 -1.30 3.07 -9.82
C ALA A 58 -1.01 4.56 -9.59
N TYR A 59 -0.05 4.89 -8.72
CA TYR A 59 0.29 6.28 -8.43
C TYR A 59 0.99 6.98 -9.59
N SER A 60 1.83 6.28 -10.36
CA SER A 60 2.40 6.89 -11.57
C SER A 60 1.31 7.27 -12.58
N THR A 61 0.28 6.44 -12.69
CA THR A 61 -0.88 6.68 -13.57
C THR A 61 -1.71 7.87 -13.06
N ILE A 62 -2.02 7.90 -11.76
CA ILE A 62 -2.82 8.97 -11.15
C ILE A 62 -2.13 10.33 -11.25
N VAL A 63 -0.81 10.37 -11.00
CA VAL A 63 -0.03 11.61 -10.99
C VAL A 63 0.41 12.02 -12.40
N GLY A 64 0.50 11.08 -13.34
CA GLY A 64 0.92 11.34 -14.72
C GLY A 64 2.44 11.40 -14.92
N LYS A 65 3.24 10.94 -13.94
CA LYS A 65 4.71 10.81 -14.03
C LYS A 65 5.20 9.64 -13.17
N PRO A 66 6.39 9.09 -13.42
CA PRO A 66 6.96 8.04 -12.59
C PRO A 66 7.06 8.47 -11.12
N VAL A 67 6.68 7.57 -10.21
CA VAL A 67 6.87 7.73 -8.76
C VAL A 67 7.76 6.64 -8.21
N ASP A 68 8.35 6.88 -7.04
CA ASP A 68 9.04 5.84 -6.28
C ASP A 68 8.23 5.37 -5.10
N VAL A 69 8.28 4.06 -4.84
CA VAL A 69 7.48 3.42 -3.80
C VAL A 69 8.38 2.54 -2.95
N VAL A 70 8.16 2.58 -1.64
CA VAL A 70 8.77 1.68 -0.67
C VAL A 70 7.68 0.97 0.13
N VAL A 71 7.82 -0.35 0.27
CA VAL A 71 7.06 -1.13 1.25
C VAL A 71 7.72 -0.94 2.62
N VAL A 72 7.13 -0.07 3.44
CA VAL A 72 7.63 0.24 4.79
C VAL A 72 7.38 -0.94 5.73
N GLU A 73 6.20 -1.54 5.62
CA GLU A 73 5.76 -2.63 6.46
C GLU A 73 4.86 -3.58 5.67
N SER A 74 4.91 -4.87 5.98
CA SER A 74 3.91 -5.82 5.47
C SER A 74 3.68 -6.97 6.44
N ILE A 75 2.43 -7.45 6.47
CA ILE A 75 2.01 -8.52 7.37
C ILE A 75 2.77 -9.83 7.09
N LEU A 76 2.96 -10.18 5.81
CA LEU A 76 3.73 -11.38 5.42
C LEU A 76 5.19 -11.34 5.91
N ARG A 77 5.76 -10.15 6.10
CA ARG A 77 7.12 -9.96 6.65
C ARG A 77 7.16 -9.84 8.17
N GLY A 78 6.04 -10.13 8.85
CA GLY A 78 5.93 -10.05 10.31
C GLY A 78 5.45 -8.70 10.86
N GLY A 79 5.04 -7.77 9.99
CA GLY A 79 4.41 -6.51 10.39
C GLY A 79 2.99 -6.68 10.93
N LYS A 80 2.50 -5.65 11.59
CA LYS A 80 1.11 -5.53 12.06
C LYS A 80 0.16 -5.11 10.94
N ARG A 81 0.66 -4.29 10.00
CA ARG A 81 -0.10 -3.73 8.87
C ARG A 81 0.74 -3.75 7.59
N CYS A 82 0.09 -3.49 6.47
CA CYS A 82 0.78 -3.13 5.23
C CYS A 82 0.87 -1.61 5.14
N ALA A 83 2.07 -1.08 4.91
CA ALA A 83 2.30 0.36 4.80
C ALA A 83 3.25 0.70 3.65
N PHE A 84 2.94 1.78 2.95
CA PHE A 84 3.65 2.23 1.76
C PHE A 84 3.99 3.71 1.86
N LYS A 85 5.17 4.08 1.36
CA LYS A 85 5.55 5.46 1.08
C LYS A 85 5.70 5.64 -0.42
N ILE A 86 5.04 6.64 -0.96
CA ILE A 86 5.10 7.01 -2.38
C ILE A 86 5.70 8.40 -2.47
N THR A 87 6.81 8.54 -3.19
CA THR A 87 7.48 9.82 -3.45
C THR A 87 7.15 10.26 -4.86
N ILE A 88 6.59 11.46 -4.99
CA ILE A 88 6.07 12.03 -6.24
C ILE A 88 7.10 12.88 -6.96
#